data_AF-A0A9W7G531-F1
#
_entry.id   AF-A0A9W7G531-F1
#
_cell.length_a   1.000
_cell.length_b   1.000
_cell.length_c   1.000
_cell.angle_alpha   90.00
_cell.angle_beta   90.00
_cell.angle_gamma   90.00
#
_symmetry.space_group_name_H-M   'P 1'
#
loop_
_entity.id
_entity.type
_entity.pdbx_description
1 polymer ?
#
loop_
_entity_poly.entity_id
_entity_poly.type
_entity_poly.pdbx_seq_one_letter_code
_entity_poly.pdbx_strand_id
1 'polypeptide(L)'
;MCSKKETTTTSNPAYAPTTYKNRLPPTSQFTTHFSSLLFSGSLPLTCLEFAIILLLFIVSIDPSHDVSGSFPFLYLPLFLLTTSLFRRFYNTYLEACYFHFPSHRTQPPKEHLLIKNAKDLSGRSLDQLHALHYHDLLTYLTTTLLYVSVYFFLPGFYPPLNPPQPQTFLERLARLTLNHLIMSFGMYWLHRSAHNVPALWRIHQVHHWAKHPLSRNTYEDHWFDNFSNLLVGHICSQILVPLDYPTFLFSHIFRIAESLEKHSGISSPLNLAHQGTRLFIGWAQMPHHHDWHHEGNKGSNYTFSSIGGVWDVLFKTRHEGRVTPNEKEEAKEGGEGEGSERRKNKTSTSASVHARGQSTGLDKGMRMRKENGEWKRTGKGWMDQAGGSLAPVATVVAAAGVKIFRGS
;
A
#
# COMPACT_ATOMS: atom_id res chain seq x y z
N MET A 1 -10.15 -49.54 -15.47
CA MET A 1 -9.65 -48.55 -16.45
C MET A 1 -10.69 -47.44 -16.57
N CYS A 2 -10.49 -46.30 -15.91
CA CYS A 2 -11.36 -45.14 -16.02
C CYS A 2 -10.49 -43.98 -16.51
N SER A 3 -10.66 -43.63 -17.78
CA SER A 3 -9.87 -42.62 -18.50
C SER A 3 -10.29 -41.21 -18.03
N LYS A 4 -9.36 -40.49 -17.40
CA LYS A 4 -9.52 -39.05 -17.17
C LYS A 4 -9.22 -38.33 -18.49
N LYS A 5 -10.22 -37.63 -19.02
CA LYS A 5 -10.04 -36.65 -20.09
C LYS A 5 -9.14 -35.53 -19.59
N GLU A 6 -7.91 -35.48 -20.09
CA GLU A 6 -7.07 -34.28 -20.03
C GLU A 6 -7.72 -33.20 -20.89
N THR A 7 -8.06 -32.08 -20.24
CA THR A 7 -8.44 -30.85 -20.92
C THR A 7 -7.15 -30.07 -21.16
N THR A 8 -6.66 -30.10 -22.40
CA THR A 8 -5.54 -29.29 -22.87
C THR A 8 -6.00 -27.83 -23.00
N THR A 9 -5.82 -27.05 -21.94
CA THR A 9 -5.87 -25.59 -22.03
C THR A 9 -4.59 -25.10 -22.71
N THR A 10 -4.70 -24.61 -23.93
CA THR A 10 -3.65 -23.91 -24.66
C THR A 10 -3.33 -22.59 -23.96
N SER A 11 -2.36 -22.60 -23.05
CA SER A 11 -1.83 -21.38 -22.43
C SER A 11 -1.01 -20.59 -23.45
N ASN A 12 -1.34 -19.32 -23.64
CA ASN A 12 -0.54 -18.38 -24.42
C ASN A 12 0.88 -18.29 -23.79
N PRO A 13 1.96 -18.58 -24.54
CA PRO A 13 3.32 -18.67 -23.98
C PRO A 13 3.88 -17.36 -23.42
N ALA A 14 3.20 -16.23 -23.64
CA ALA A 14 3.62 -14.92 -23.13
C ALA A 14 3.47 -14.75 -21.61
N TYR A 15 2.74 -15.63 -20.90
CA TYR A 15 2.41 -15.46 -19.48
C TYR A 15 2.49 -16.76 -18.66
N ALA A 16 3.41 -17.67 -18.99
CA ALA A 16 3.67 -18.82 -18.11
C ALA A 16 4.39 -18.34 -16.82
N PRO A 17 3.80 -18.50 -15.62
CA PRO A 17 4.47 -18.08 -14.39
C PRO A 17 5.74 -18.90 -14.18
N THR A 18 6.88 -18.21 -14.14
CA THR A 18 8.18 -18.83 -13.86
C THR A 18 8.16 -19.47 -12.47
N THR A 19 8.72 -20.68 -12.37
CA THR A 19 8.76 -21.44 -11.11
C THR A 19 9.79 -20.81 -10.18
N TYR A 20 9.34 -20.03 -9.19
CA TYR A 20 10.21 -19.47 -8.17
C TYR A 20 10.56 -20.54 -7.13
N LYS A 21 11.78 -21.07 -7.21
CA LYS A 21 12.40 -21.80 -6.09
C LYS A 21 13.17 -20.78 -5.24
N ASN A 22 13.54 -21.14 -4.01
CA ASN A 22 14.48 -20.35 -3.18
C ASN A 22 15.86 -20.12 -3.85
N ARG A 23 16.08 -20.69 -5.04
CA ARG A 23 17.13 -20.32 -5.99
C ARG A 23 16.48 -20.05 -7.34
N LEU A 24 16.95 -19.01 -8.01
CA LEU A 24 16.71 -18.78 -9.43
C LEU A 24 16.91 -20.09 -10.20
N PRO A 25 15.96 -20.52 -11.06
CA PRO A 25 16.24 -21.58 -12.03
C PRO A 25 17.52 -21.21 -12.80
N PRO A 26 18.42 -22.17 -13.12
CA PRO A 26 19.63 -21.86 -13.89
C PRO A 26 19.38 -21.15 -15.23
N THR A 27 18.15 -21.22 -15.73
CA THR A 27 17.68 -20.64 -16.99
C THR A 27 16.94 -19.31 -16.84
N SER A 28 16.73 -18.79 -15.63
CA SER A 28 16.03 -17.52 -15.45
C SER A 28 16.91 -16.35 -15.90
N GLN A 29 16.43 -15.59 -16.87
CA GLN A 29 17.04 -14.35 -17.30
C GLN A 29 16.43 -13.19 -16.52
N PHE A 30 17.14 -12.07 -16.42
CA PHE A 30 16.62 -10.87 -15.76
C PHE A 30 15.26 -10.44 -16.33
N THR A 31 15.09 -10.57 -17.64
CA THR A 31 13.88 -10.25 -18.39
C THR A 31 12.68 -11.15 -18.10
N THR A 32 12.88 -12.33 -17.51
CA THR A 32 11.82 -13.31 -17.20
C THR A 32 11.53 -13.44 -15.71
N HIS A 33 12.33 -12.78 -14.88
CA HIS A 33 12.27 -12.89 -13.43
C HIS A 33 11.90 -11.57 -12.74
N PHE A 34 12.25 -10.44 -13.35
CA PHE A 34 11.93 -9.11 -12.82
C PHE A 34 10.91 -8.41 -13.69
N SER A 35 10.11 -7.57 -13.05
CA SER A 35 9.31 -6.57 -13.74
C SER A 35 10.21 -5.74 -14.66
N SER A 36 9.71 -5.49 -15.87
CA SER A 36 10.50 -4.80 -16.89
C SER A 36 10.79 -3.36 -16.48
N LEU A 37 12.03 -2.93 -16.68
CA LEU A 37 12.41 -1.52 -16.58
C LEU A 37 11.86 -0.70 -17.76
N LEU A 38 11.67 -1.36 -18.92
CA LEU A 38 11.31 -0.72 -20.19
C LEU A 38 9.81 -0.79 -20.49
N PHE A 39 9.16 -1.86 -20.04
CA PHE A 39 7.76 -2.14 -20.33
C PHE A 39 6.91 -2.08 -19.06
N SER A 40 5.65 -1.66 -19.21
CA SER A 40 4.64 -1.76 -18.17
C SER A 40 4.13 -3.19 -18.02
N GLY A 41 3.14 -3.41 -17.14
CA GLY A 41 2.63 -4.75 -16.80
C GLY A 41 2.15 -5.60 -17.99
N SER A 42 1.84 -4.98 -19.13
CA SER A 42 1.54 -5.66 -20.38
C SER A 42 1.94 -4.83 -21.60
N LEU A 43 2.07 -5.47 -22.77
CA LEU A 43 2.33 -4.78 -24.03
C LEU A 43 1.23 -3.76 -24.38
N PRO A 44 -0.08 -4.08 -24.30
CA PRO A 44 -1.13 -3.09 -24.53
C PRO A 44 -1.02 -1.87 -23.62
N LEU A 45 -0.76 -2.08 -22.31
CA LEU A 45 -0.58 -1.00 -21.36
C LEU A 45 0.63 -0.14 -21.71
N THR A 46 1.72 -0.77 -22.13
CA THR A 46 2.94 -0.06 -22.53
C THR A 46 2.71 0.81 -23.76
N CYS A 47 2.06 0.26 -24.79
CA CYS A 47 1.72 1.01 -26.00
C CYS A 47 0.79 2.19 -25.67
N LEU A 48 -0.21 1.97 -24.81
CA LEU A 48 -1.14 3.00 -24.37
C LEU A 48 -0.43 4.12 -23.61
N GLU A 49 0.46 3.77 -22.68
CA GLU A 49 1.24 4.74 -21.92
C GLU A 49 2.12 5.60 -22.81
N PHE A 50 2.88 4.97 -23.72
CA PHE A 50 3.70 5.72 -24.68
C PHE A 50 2.86 6.61 -25.59
N ALA A 51 1.73 6.12 -26.10
CA ALA A 51 0.85 6.91 -26.95
C ALA A 51 0.30 8.15 -26.23
N ILE A 52 -0.16 8.00 -24.99
CA ILE A 52 -0.70 9.11 -24.19
C ILE A 52 0.40 10.11 -23.81
N ILE A 53 1.55 9.63 -23.32
CA ILE A 53 2.66 10.53 -22.95
C ILE A 53 3.16 11.29 -24.17
N LEU A 54 3.32 10.62 -25.32
CA LEU A 54 3.71 11.26 -26.57
C LEU A 54 2.70 12.33 -27.01
N LEU A 55 1.40 12.02 -26.94
CA LEU A 55 0.35 12.99 -27.25
C LEU A 55 0.44 14.22 -26.36
N LEU A 56 0.64 14.03 -25.05
CA LEU A 56 0.79 15.14 -24.10
C LEU A 56 2.04 15.99 -24.40
N PHE A 57 3.15 15.36 -24.80
CA PHE A 57 4.33 16.10 -25.27
C PHE A 57 4.03 16.92 -26.53
N ILE A 58 3.30 16.37 -27.51
CA ILE A 58 2.92 17.09 -28.71
C ILE A 58 2.05 18.31 -28.37
N VAL A 59 1.05 18.14 -27.50
CA VAL A 59 0.18 19.25 -27.06
C VAL A 59 0.99 20.33 -26.31
N SER A 60 2.00 19.93 -25.53
CA SER A 60 2.86 20.85 -24.79
C SER A 60 3.78 21.74 -25.63
N ILE A 61 3.87 21.51 -26.94
CA ILE A 61 4.62 22.39 -27.86
C ILE A 61 3.92 23.74 -27.99
N ASP A 62 2.59 23.78 -27.91
CA ASP A 62 1.82 25.02 -27.97
C ASP A 62 1.63 25.60 -26.55
N PRO A 63 2.31 26.72 -26.23
CA PRO A 63 2.21 27.35 -24.91
C PRO A 63 0.82 27.93 -24.60
N SER A 64 -0.10 27.99 -25.57
CA SER A 64 -1.49 28.39 -25.32
C SER A 64 -2.22 27.47 -24.32
N HIS A 65 -1.71 26.25 -24.12
CA HIS A 65 -2.22 25.29 -23.14
C HIS A 65 -1.66 25.50 -21.72
N ASP A 66 -0.76 26.46 -21.50
CA ASP A 66 -0.24 26.76 -20.18
C ASP A 66 -1.31 27.39 -19.29
N VAL A 67 -1.52 26.81 -18.10
CA VAL A 67 -2.52 27.29 -17.15
C VAL A 67 -1.83 28.20 -16.13
N SER A 68 -2.34 29.43 -16.02
CA SER A 68 -1.78 30.41 -15.09
C SER A 68 -1.75 29.90 -13.64
N GLY A 69 -0.65 30.19 -12.95
CA GLY A 69 -0.40 29.72 -11.58
C GLY A 69 0.14 28.29 -11.50
N SER A 70 0.07 27.49 -12.57
CA SER A 70 0.68 26.16 -12.64
C SER A 70 2.08 26.20 -13.24
N PHE A 71 2.85 25.10 -13.14
CA PHE A 71 4.02 24.92 -14.02
C PHE A 71 3.58 24.92 -15.50
N PRO A 72 4.49 25.14 -16.48
CA PRO A 72 4.15 24.97 -17.89
C PRO A 72 3.66 23.55 -18.20
N PHE A 73 2.79 23.39 -19.20
CA PHE A 73 2.11 22.11 -19.46
C PHE A 73 3.10 20.99 -19.79
N LEU A 74 4.24 21.32 -20.39
CA LEU A 74 5.37 20.39 -20.63
C LEU A 74 5.81 19.62 -19.37
N TYR A 75 5.66 20.20 -18.18
CA TYR A 75 6.07 19.55 -16.93
C TYR A 75 5.10 18.45 -16.50
N LEU A 76 3.87 18.43 -17.03
CA LEU A 76 2.92 17.35 -16.75
C LEU A 76 3.34 16.00 -17.39
N PRO A 77 3.60 15.88 -18.71
CA PRO A 77 4.10 14.63 -19.29
C PRO A 77 5.48 14.26 -18.75
N LEU A 78 6.35 15.23 -18.43
CA LEU A 78 7.62 14.95 -17.74
C LEU A 78 7.38 14.31 -16.36
N PHE A 79 6.46 14.86 -15.56
CA PHE A 79 6.08 14.31 -14.27
C PHE A 79 5.52 12.89 -14.39
N LEU A 80 4.62 12.63 -15.34
CA LEU A 80 4.06 11.29 -15.59
C LEU A 80 5.15 10.30 -16.01
N LEU A 81 6.06 10.71 -16.89
CA LEU A 81 7.19 9.90 -17.32
C LEU A 81 8.14 9.58 -16.16
N THR A 82 8.53 10.60 -15.38
CA THR A 82 9.44 10.45 -14.24
C THR A 82 8.85 9.53 -13.18
N THR A 83 7.58 9.70 -12.82
CA THR A 83 6.91 8.84 -11.84
C THR A 83 6.77 7.40 -12.32
N SER A 84 6.49 7.19 -13.61
CA SER A 84 6.44 5.84 -14.19
C SER A 84 7.81 5.16 -14.19
N LEU A 85 8.85 5.85 -14.65
CA LEU A 85 10.23 5.33 -14.64
C LEU A 85 10.71 5.01 -13.22
N PHE A 86 10.46 5.92 -12.27
CA PHE A 86 10.81 5.70 -10.87
C PHE A 86 10.09 4.47 -10.30
N ARG A 87 8.77 4.36 -10.52
CA ARG A 87 7.98 3.19 -10.10
C ARG A 87 8.57 1.89 -10.64
N ARG A 88 8.93 1.83 -11.93
CA ARG A 88 9.52 0.62 -12.55
C ARG A 88 10.87 0.29 -11.93
N PHE A 89 11.77 1.25 -11.85
CA PHE A 89 13.10 1.07 -11.24
C PHE A 89 13.00 0.60 -9.79
N TYR A 90 12.15 1.25 -9.01
CA TYR A 90 12.01 0.97 -7.59
C TYR A 90 11.32 -0.38 -7.33
N ASN A 91 10.35 -0.76 -8.17
CA ASN A 91 9.76 -2.09 -8.11
C ASN A 91 10.79 -3.18 -8.42
N THR A 92 11.60 -3.01 -9.46
CA THR A 92 12.70 -3.94 -9.78
C THR A 92 13.70 -4.05 -8.63
N TYR A 93 14.03 -2.94 -7.95
CA TYR A 93 14.86 -2.95 -6.75
C TYR A 93 14.27 -3.81 -5.62
N LEU A 94 12.97 -3.64 -5.32
CA LEU A 94 12.31 -4.39 -4.26
C LEU A 94 12.17 -5.88 -4.59
N GLU A 95 11.88 -6.22 -5.85
CA GLU A 95 11.90 -7.61 -6.30
C GLU A 95 13.30 -8.23 -6.15
N ALA A 96 14.36 -7.51 -6.51
CA ALA A 96 15.73 -7.97 -6.32
C ALA A 96 16.04 -8.22 -4.84
N CYS A 97 15.62 -7.32 -3.95
CA CYS A 97 15.76 -7.50 -2.51
C CYS A 97 14.97 -8.72 -2.00
N TYR A 98 13.71 -8.87 -2.43
CA TYR A 98 12.87 -10.02 -2.07
C TYR A 98 13.51 -11.34 -2.44
N PHE A 99 14.05 -11.47 -3.66
CA PHE A 99 14.64 -12.72 -4.11
C PHE A 99 16.03 -12.99 -3.53
N HIS A 100 16.84 -11.95 -3.30
CA HIS A 100 18.19 -12.08 -2.79
C HIS A 100 18.26 -12.31 -1.27
N PHE A 101 17.31 -11.78 -0.50
CA PHE A 101 17.33 -11.84 0.98
C PHE A 101 16.14 -12.61 1.58
N PRO A 102 16.12 -13.96 1.51
CA PRO A 102 15.04 -14.77 2.09
C PRO A 102 14.78 -14.56 3.58
N SER A 103 15.81 -14.20 4.37
CA SER A 103 15.69 -13.94 5.82
C SER A 103 14.86 -12.71 6.15
N HIS A 104 14.74 -11.77 5.22
CA HIS A 104 13.97 -10.53 5.38
C HIS A 104 12.53 -10.64 4.88
N ARG A 105 12.14 -11.78 4.31
CA ARG A 105 10.78 -12.00 3.85
C ARG A 105 9.83 -12.12 5.02
N THR A 106 8.67 -11.51 4.87
CA THR A 106 7.54 -11.65 5.79
C THR A 106 6.76 -12.94 5.50
N GLN A 107 6.90 -13.48 4.29
CA GLN A 107 6.24 -14.69 3.81
C GLN A 107 6.95 -15.99 4.30
N PRO A 108 6.22 -16.98 4.86
CA PRO A 108 6.84 -18.22 5.30
C PRO A 108 7.28 -19.07 4.10
N PRO A 109 8.45 -19.74 4.16
CA PRO A 109 9.02 -20.46 3.01
C PRO A 109 8.11 -21.50 2.35
N LYS A 110 7.19 -22.10 3.13
CA LYS A 110 6.20 -23.09 2.64
C LYS A 110 5.19 -22.51 1.65
N GLU A 111 4.94 -21.20 1.70
CA GLU A 111 3.98 -20.49 0.85
C GLU A 111 4.60 -20.09 -0.50
N HIS A 112 5.92 -20.18 -0.65
CA HIS A 112 6.62 -19.90 -1.92
C HIS A 112 6.55 -21.06 -2.94
N LEU A 113 6.01 -22.23 -2.56
CA LEU A 113 6.01 -23.43 -3.41
C LEU A 113 4.81 -23.45 -4.38
N LEU A 114 5.01 -22.94 -5.61
CA LEU A 114 3.99 -22.83 -6.67
C LEU A 114 3.43 -24.17 -7.20
N ILE A 115 4.07 -25.31 -6.91
CA ILE A 115 3.96 -26.52 -7.73
C ILE A 115 2.63 -27.28 -7.59
N LYS A 116 1.77 -26.97 -6.60
CA LYS A 116 0.55 -27.77 -6.36
C LYS A 116 -0.80 -27.14 -6.70
N ASN A 117 -0.92 -25.81 -6.90
CA ASN A 117 -2.22 -25.14 -6.75
C ASN A 117 -2.69 -24.20 -7.88
N ALA A 118 -1.99 -24.12 -9.03
CA ALA A 118 -2.38 -23.23 -10.14
C ALA A 118 -2.56 -21.74 -9.74
N LYS A 119 -1.70 -21.24 -8.84
CA LYS A 119 -1.71 -19.86 -8.32
C LYS A 119 -0.34 -19.20 -8.48
N ASP A 120 -0.30 -17.87 -8.57
CA ASP A 120 0.94 -17.08 -8.58
C ASP A 120 1.56 -16.92 -7.18
N LEU A 121 2.72 -16.25 -7.10
CA LEU A 121 3.43 -15.99 -5.85
C LEU A 121 2.57 -15.24 -4.81
N SER A 122 1.67 -14.37 -5.28
CA SER A 122 0.77 -13.61 -4.42
C SER A 122 -0.49 -14.38 -4.02
N GLY A 123 -0.64 -15.62 -4.50
CA GLY A 123 -1.77 -16.52 -4.19
C GLY A 123 -2.99 -16.38 -5.11
N ARG A 124 -2.85 -15.74 -6.27
CA ARG A 124 -3.91 -15.44 -7.24
C ARG A 124 -4.08 -16.53 -8.28
N SER A 125 -5.31 -16.80 -8.71
CA SER A 125 -5.60 -17.72 -9.83
C SER A 125 -5.32 -17.06 -11.19
N LEU A 126 -5.24 -17.87 -12.25
CA LEU A 126 -5.10 -17.36 -13.62
C LEU A 126 -6.24 -16.41 -14.02
N ASP A 127 -7.48 -16.75 -13.66
CA ASP A 127 -8.65 -15.88 -13.97
C ASP A 127 -8.54 -14.51 -13.30
N GLN A 128 -8.03 -14.47 -12.06
CA GLN A 128 -7.79 -13.21 -11.35
C GLN A 128 -6.70 -12.38 -12.05
N LEU A 129 -5.62 -13.02 -12.51
CA LEU A 129 -4.56 -12.35 -13.26
C LEU A 129 -5.06 -11.79 -14.59
N HIS A 130 -5.89 -12.55 -15.33
CA HIS A 130 -6.48 -12.08 -16.57
C HIS A 130 -7.41 -10.88 -16.35
N ALA A 131 -8.17 -10.87 -15.26
CA ALA A 131 -9.04 -9.74 -14.91
C ALA A 131 -8.22 -8.46 -14.61
N LEU A 132 -7.03 -8.59 -14.04
CA LEU A 132 -6.17 -7.43 -13.71
C LEU A 132 -5.69 -6.68 -14.93
N HIS A 133 -5.49 -7.33 -16.08
CA HIS A 133 -5.08 -6.62 -17.31
C HIS A 133 -6.04 -5.49 -17.69
N TYR A 134 -7.35 -5.70 -17.50
CA TYR A 134 -8.36 -4.67 -17.75
C TYR A 134 -8.29 -3.56 -16.70
N HIS A 135 -8.11 -3.92 -15.43
CA HIS A 135 -7.99 -2.95 -14.36
C HIS A 135 -6.75 -2.08 -14.51
N ASP A 136 -5.59 -2.62 -14.87
CA ASP A 136 -4.35 -1.86 -15.06
C ASP A 136 -4.50 -0.79 -16.16
N LEU A 137 -5.14 -1.16 -17.27
CA LEU A 137 -5.44 -0.25 -18.37
C LEU A 137 -6.35 0.89 -17.90
N LEU A 138 -7.44 0.55 -17.19
CA LEU A 138 -8.35 1.55 -16.65
C LEU A 138 -7.71 2.41 -15.56
N THR A 139 -6.89 1.85 -14.69
CA THR A 139 -6.12 2.59 -13.69
C THR A 139 -5.30 3.65 -14.39
N TYR A 140 -4.48 3.26 -15.37
CA TYR A 140 -3.64 4.21 -16.10
C TYR A 140 -4.45 5.30 -16.81
N LEU A 141 -5.52 4.92 -17.52
CA LEU A 141 -6.40 5.87 -18.20
C LEU A 141 -7.05 6.87 -17.24
N THR A 142 -7.66 6.36 -16.17
CA THR A 142 -8.45 7.18 -15.24
C THR A 142 -7.56 8.08 -14.40
N THR A 143 -6.40 7.61 -13.95
CA THR A 143 -5.45 8.46 -13.21
C THR A 143 -4.81 9.51 -14.11
N THR A 144 -4.46 9.15 -15.36
CA THR A 144 -3.87 10.13 -16.30
C THR A 144 -4.89 11.18 -16.69
N LEU A 145 -6.12 10.76 -17.00
CA LEU A 145 -7.23 11.69 -17.24
C LEU A 145 -7.44 12.61 -16.04
N LEU A 146 -7.38 12.09 -14.82
CA LEU A 146 -7.53 12.91 -13.62
C LEU A 146 -6.39 13.93 -13.48
N TYR A 147 -5.13 13.53 -13.66
CA TYR A 147 -4.00 14.46 -13.62
C TYR A 147 -4.12 15.57 -14.67
N VAL A 148 -4.48 15.23 -15.91
CA VAL A 148 -4.70 16.19 -17.00
C VAL A 148 -5.89 17.10 -16.70
N SER A 149 -6.99 16.54 -16.20
CA SER A 149 -8.17 17.32 -15.83
C SER A 149 -7.85 18.31 -14.71
N VAL A 150 -7.14 17.87 -13.67
CA VAL A 150 -6.70 18.75 -12.58
C VAL A 150 -5.84 19.89 -13.11
N TYR A 151 -4.98 19.64 -14.10
CA TYR A 151 -4.13 20.68 -14.67
C TYR A 151 -4.96 21.81 -15.29
N PHE A 152 -5.95 21.45 -16.12
CA PHE A 152 -6.78 22.42 -16.83
C PHE A 152 -7.88 23.05 -15.98
N PHE A 153 -8.43 22.32 -15.01
CA PHE A 153 -9.61 22.77 -14.26
C PHE A 153 -9.28 23.31 -12.85
N LEU A 154 -8.06 23.11 -12.34
CA LEU A 154 -7.63 23.65 -11.05
C LEU A 154 -6.32 24.45 -11.20
N PRO A 155 -6.39 25.70 -11.70
CA PRO A 155 -5.23 26.58 -11.81
C PRO A 155 -4.47 26.71 -10.49
N GLY A 156 -3.14 26.54 -10.53
CA GLY A 156 -2.29 26.61 -9.34
C GLY A 156 -2.28 25.34 -8.47
N PHE A 157 -3.00 24.27 -8.84
CA PHE A 157 -2.86 22.98 -8.17
C PHE A 157 -1.43 22.43 -8.29
N TYR A 158 -0.92 22.41 -9.52
CA TYR A 158 0.47 22.10 -9.78
C TYR A 158 1.30 23.32 -9.43
N PRO A 159 2.30 23.22 -8.54
CA PRO A 159 3.04 24.39 -8.12
C PRO A 159 3.85 25.01 -9.26
N PRO A 160 3.92 26.34 -9.35
CA PRO A 160 4.75 27.01 -10.33
C PRO A 160 6.24 26.74 -10.03
N LEU A 161 7.06 26.77 -11.08
CA LEU A 161 8.51 26.51 -10.96
C LEU A 161 9.21 27.57 -10.11
N ASN A 162 8.73 28.82 -10.18
CA ASN A 162 9.25 29.95 -9.44
C ASN A 162 8.16 30.49 -8.51
N PRO A 163 8.07 30.01 -7.26
CA PRO A 163 7.08 30.50 -6.32
C PRO A 163 7.38 31.97 -5.94
N PRO A 164 6.36 32.78 -5.60
CA PRO A 164 6.54 34.19 -5.26
C PRO A 164 7.43 34.43 -4.02
N GLN A 165 7.48 33.44 -3.12
CA GLN A 165 8.29 33.48 -1.90
C GLN A 165 9.02 32.13 -1.75
N PRO A 166 10.35 32.13 -1.58
CA PRO A 166 11.09 30.91 -1.33
C PRO A 166 10.74 30.37 0.06
N GLN A 167 10.48 29.06 0.14
CA GLN A 167 10.21 28.40 1.41
C GLN A 167 11.51 27.94 2.06
N THR A 168 11.61 28.11 3.38
CA THR A 168 12.73 27.56 4.16
C THR A 168 12.65 26.03 4.22
N PHE A 169 13.75 25.37 4.55
CA PHE A 169 13.76 23.91 4.74
C PHE A 169 12.75 23.46 5.81
N LEU A 170 12.68 24.17 6.94
CA LEU A 170 11.75 23.83 8.02
C LEU A 170 10.30 24.02 7.60
N GLU A 171 9.99 25.06 6.83
CA GLU A 171 8.65 25.25 6.28
C GLU A 171 8.27 24.11 5.31
N ARG A 172 9.18 23.75 4.39
CA ARG A 172 8.97 22.62 3.47
C ARG A 172 8.73 21.32 4.24
N LEU A 173 9.54 21.05 5.25
CA LEU A 173 9.39 19.86 6.10
C LEU A 173 8.04 19.86 6.81
N ALA A 174 7.65 20.97 7.46
CA ALA A 174 6.38 21.08 8.16
C ALA A 174 5.18 20.91 7.21
N ARG A 175 5.20 21.57 6.04
CA ARG A 175 4.16 21.44 5.01
C ARG A 175 4.08 20.03 4.46
N LEU A 176 5.23 19.42 4.16
CA LEU A 176 5.31 18.04 3.68
C LEU A 176 4.70 17.07 4.69
N THR A 177 5.07 17.18 5.97
CA THR A 177 4.54 16.35 7.06
C THR A 177 3.02 16.54 7.19
N LEU A 178 2.52 17.78 7.22
CA LEU A 178 1.09 18.05 7.34
C LEU A 178 0.32 17.54 6.12
N ASN A 179 0.86 17.75 4.91
CA ASN A 179 0.29 17.24 3.67
C ASN A 179 0.17 15.71 3.71
N HIS A 180 1.22 15.00 4.14
CA HIS A 180 1.20 13.54 4.25
C HIS A 180 0.25 13.03 5.34
N LEU A 181 0.10 13.76 6.45
CA LEU A 181 -0.89 13.43 7.48
C LEU A 181 -2.32 13.53 6.93
N ILE A 182 -2.63 14.61 6.20
CA ILE A 182 -3.94 14.80 5.55
C ILE A 182 -4.19 13.76 4.47
N MET A 183 -3.20 13.53 3.60
CA MET A 183 -3.25 12.47 2.59
C MET A 183 -3.55 11.12 3.26
N SER A 184 -2.80 10.79 4.31
CA SER A 184 -2.99 9.51 4.99
C SER A 184 -4.31 9.41 5.73
N PHE A 185 -4.87 10.52 6.21
CA PHE A 185 -6.18 10.56 6.83
C PHE A 185 -7.29 10.20 5.84
N GLY A 186 -7.30 10.82 4.66
CA GLY A 186 -8.28 10.53 3.61
C GLY A 186 -8.22 9.07 3.18
N MET A 187 -7.00 8.58 2.93
CA MET A 187 -6.77 7.18 2.54
C MET A 187 -7.15 6.20 3.65
N TYR A 188 -6.86 6.51 4.92
CA TYR A 188 -7.23 5.68 6.07
C TYR A 188 -8.73 5.43 6.12
N TRP A 189 -9.54 6.49 5.97
CA TRP A 189 -10.99 6.36 6.03
C TRP A 189 -11.58 5.67 4.80
N LEU A 190 -11.02 5.93 3.61
CA LEU A 190 -11.41 5.22 2.40
C LEU A 190 -11.14 3.71 2.55
N HIS A 191 -9.93 3.35 2.97
CA HIS A 191 -9.51 1.97 3.15
C HIS A 191 -10.34 1.26 4.24
N ARG A 192 -10.50 1.90 5.40
CA ARG A 192 -11.37 1.36 6.47
C ARG A 192 -12.81 1.19 5.99
N SER A 193 -13.35 2.14 5.23
CA SER A 193 -14.70 2.04 4.67
C SER A 193 -14.80 0.90 3.66
N ALA A 194 -13.74 0.66 2.87
CA ALA A 194 -13.67 -0.44 1.91
C ALA A 194 -13.80 -1.81 2.57
N HIS A 195 -13.29 -1.99 3.80
CA HIS A 195 -13.46 -3.23 4.57
C HIS A 195 -14.83 -3.36 5.25
N ASN A 196 -15.46 -2.24 5.60
CA ASN A 196 -16.68 -2.24 6.41
C ASN A 196 -17.97 -2.15 5.57
N VAL A 197 -17.94 -1.49 4.40
CA VAL A 197 -19.10 -1.29 3.53
C VAL A 197 -19.12 -2.37 2.43
N PRO A 198 -20.17 -3.22 2.33
CA PRO A 198 -20.20 -4.33 1.38
C PRO A 198 -20.02 -3.94 -0.09
N ALA A 199 -20.53 -2.77 -0.50
CA ALA A 199 -20.37 -2.28 -1.87
C ALA A 199 -18.90 -1.91 -2.18
N LEU A 200 -18.22 -1.22 -1.26
CA LEU A 200 -16.82 -0.87 -1.40
C LEU A 200 -15.92 -2.10 -1.29
N TRP A 201 -16.26 -3.08 -0.46
CA TRP A 201 -15.53 -4.35 -0.39
C TRP A 201 -15.54 -5.09 -1.73
N ARG A 202 -16.63 -5.04 -2.49
CA ARG A 202 -16.69 -5.72 -3.81
C ARG A 202 -15.66 -5.20 -4.80
N ILE A 203 -15.28 -3.94 -4.64
CA ILE A 203 -14.22 -3.26 -5.40
C ILE A 203 -12.88 -3.65 -4.80
N HIS A 204 -12.69 -3.39 -3.50
CA HIS A 204 -11.41 -3.53 -2.83
C HIS A 204 -10.92 -4.97 -2.67
N GLN A 205 -11.81 -5.96 -2.73
CA GLN A 205 -11.41 -7.37 -2.69
C GLN A 205 -10.49 -7.77 -3.87
N VAL A 206 -10.48 -7.01 -4.98
CA VAL A 206 -9.56 -7.23 -6.11
C VAL A 206 -8.12 -7.05 -5.66
N HIS A 207 -7.84 -5.99 -4.89
CA HIS A 207 -6.54 -5.76 -4.25
C HIS A 207 -6.18 -6.92 -3.30
N HIS A 208 -7.17 -7.38 -2.52
CA HIS A 208 -7.02 -8.51 -1.59
C HIS A 208 -6.99 -9.90 -2.26
N TRP A 209 -7.08 -9.99 -3.59
CA TRP A 209 -6.76 -11.25 -4.28
C TRP A 209 -5.30 -11.65 -4.06
N ALA A 210 -4.40 -10.66 -3.94
CA ALA A 210 -3.03 -10.87 -3.48
C ALA A 210 -3.03 -11.09 -1.97
N LYS A 211 -3.01 -12.34 -1.53
CA LYS A 211 -2.90 -12.72 -0.11
C LYS A 211 -1.51 -12.48 0.46
N HIS A 212 -0.52 -12.49 -0.43
CA HIS A 212 0.89 -12.36 -0.12
C HIS A 212 1.46 -11.30 -1.05
N PRO A 213 1.26 -10.02 -0.72
CA PRO A 213 1.64 -8.96 -1.63
C PRO A 213 3.17 -8.97 -1.86
N LEU A 214 3.51 -8.62 -3.10
CA LEU A 214 4.81 -8.25 -3.61
C LEU A 214 4.69 -6.80 -4.11
N SER A 215 5.81 -6.10 -4.27
CA SER A 215 5.80 -4.66 -4.60
C SER A 215 4.96 -4.33 -5.83
N ARG A 216 4.95 -5.21 -6.84
CA ARG A 216 4.14 -5.07 -8.06
C ARG A 216 2.63 -5.01 -7.79
N ASN A 217 2.16 -5.67 -6.73
CA ASN A 217 0.74 -5.73 -6.37
C ASN A 217 0.18 -4.38 -5.90
N THR A 218 1.04 -3.40 -5.61
CA THR A 218 0.65 -2.05 -5.19
C THR A 218 -0.34 -1.39 -6.15
N TYR A 219 -0.21 -1.66 -7.46
CA TYR A 219 -1.05 -1.06 -8.49
C TYR A 219 -1.93 -2.09 -9.22
N GLU A 220 -1.88 -3.36 -8.81
CA GLU A 220 -2.71 -4.43 -9.35
C GLU A 220 -3.99 -4.56 -8.49
N ASP A 221 -4.81 -3.52 -8.51
CA ASP A 221 -6.07 -3.40 -7.78
C ASP A 221 -7.24 -3.09 -8.73
N HIS A 222 -8.43 -2.84 -8.18
CA HIS A 222 -9.52 -2.34 -9.00
C HIS A 222 -9.26 -0.85 -9.32
N TRP A 223 -9.35 -0.44 -10.59
CA TRP A 223 -9.08 0.95 -11.03
C TRP A 223 -9.69 2.06 -10.17
N PHE A 224 -10.91 1.84 -9.68
CA PHE A 224 -11.62 2.78 -8.81
C PHE A 224 -10.93 3.00 -7.45
N ASP A 225 -10.20 2.01 -6.92
CA ASP A 225 -9.42 2.16 -5.69
C ASP A 225 -8.29 3.16 -5.92
N ASN A 226 -7.49 2.99 -6.98
CA ASN A 226 -6.42 3.92 -7.34
C ASN A 226 -6.96 5.33 -7.64
N PHE A 227 -8.05 5.44 -8.40
CA PHE A 227 -8.71 6.71 -8.68
C PHE A 227 -9.16 7.42 -7.39
N SER A 228 -9.85 6.69 -6.50
CA SER A 228 -10.36 7.25 -5.25
C SER A 228 -9.24 7.63 -4.30
N ASN A 229 -8.18 6.83 -4.22
CA ASN A 229 -6.98 7.10 -3.44
C ASN A 229 -6.23 8.35 -3.93
N LEU A 230 -6.12 8.54 -5.24
CA LEU A 230 -5.53 9.75 -5.83
C LEU A 230 -6.37 10.99 -5.47
N LEU A 231 -7.69 10.86 -5.51
CA LEU A 231 -8.61 11.95 -5.18
C LEU A 231 -8.57 12.33 -3.70
N VAL A 232 -8.87 11.39 -2.79
CA VAL A 232 -8.97 11.67 -1.34
C VAL A 232 -7.61 11.85 -0.67
N GLY A 233 -6.55 11.31 -1.28
CA GLY A 233 -5.18 11.41 -0.81
C GLY A 233 -4.49 12.62 -1.40
N HIS A 234 -3.88 12.44 -2.58
CA HIS A 234 -3.00 13.42 -3.21
C HIS A 234 -3.70 14.75 -3.55
N ILE A 235 -4.88 14.69 -4.19
CA ILE A 235 -5.56 15.90 -4.65
C ILE A 235 -6.04 16.71 -3.46
N CYS A 236 -6.77 16.09 -2.52
CA CYS A 236 -7.22 16.79 -1.32
C CYS A 236 -6.05 17.33 -0.47
N SER A 237 -4.97 16.58 -0.29
CA SER A 237 -3.85 17.05 0.51
C SER A 237 -3.13 18.24 -0.13
N GLN A 238 -2.93 18.21 -1.45
CA GLN A 238 -2.29 19.31 -2.18
C GLN A 238 -3.16 20.58 -2.19
N ILE A 239 -4.50 20.45 -2.26
CA ILE A 239 -5.41 21.61 -2.15
C ILE A 239 -5.35 22.21 -0.75
N LEU A 240 -5.36 21.38 0.30
CA LEU A 240 -5.42 21.84 1.68
C LEU A 240 -4.06 22.36 2.18
N VAL A 241 -2.97 21.73 1.74
CA VAL A 241 -1.59 22.09 2.10
C VAL A 241 -0.74 22.06 0.84
N PRO A 242 -0.75 23.15 0.05
CA PRO A 242 0.04 23.24 -1.16
C PRO A 242 1.53 23.13 -0.87
N LEU A 243 2.19 22.24 -1.61
CA LEU A 243 3.64 22.07 -1.64
C LEU A 243 4.23 22.88 -2.79
N ASP A 244 5.41 23.47 -2.59
CA ASP A 244 6.18 24.06 -3.69
C ASP A 244 6.76 22.97 -4.61
N TYR A 245 7.15 23.35 -5.84
CA TYR A 245 7.54 22.40 -6.89
C TYR A 245 8.50 21.28 -6.48
N PRO A 246 9.67 21.56 -5.85
CA PRO A 246 10.57 20.49 -5.43
C PRO A 246 9.96 19.58 -4.37
N THR A 247 9.21 20.13 -3.42
CA THR A 247 8.57 19.35 -2.34
C THR A 247 7.39 18.53 -2.88
N PHE A 248 6.65 19.03 -3.86
CA PHE A 248 5.59 18.32 -4.56
C PHE A 248 6.12 17.10 -5.33
N LEU A 249 7.23 17.25 -6.05
CA LEU A 249 7.88 16.13 -6.74
C LEU A 249 8.41 15.11 -5.73
N PHE A 250 9.12 15.56 -4.69
CA PHE A 250 9.61 14.69 -3.63
C PHE A 250 8.47 13.91 -2.97
N SER A 251 7.36 14.58 -2.64
CA SER A 251 6.15 13.98 -2.07
C SER A 251 5.63 12.82 -2.92
N HIS A 252 5.55 12.98 -4.24
CA HIS A 252 5.06 11.92 -5.14
C HIS A 252 6.03 10.75 -5.24
N ILE A 253 7.33 11.03 -5.37
CA ILE A 253 8.37 9.99 -5.44
C ILE A 253 8.45 9.20 -4.14
N PHE A 254 8.44 9.90 -3.00
CA PHE A 254 8.39 9.28 -1.68
C PHE A 254 7.14 8.41 -1.52
N ARG A 255 5.96 8.91 -1.92
CA ARG A 255 4.72 8.14 -1.82
C ARG A 255 4.73 6.89 -2.70
N ILE A 256 5.28 6.95 -3.91
CA ILE A 256 5.46 5.76 -4.77
C ILE A 256 6.38 4.75 -4.08
N ALA A 257 7.52 5.19 -3.57
CA ALA A 257 8.47 4.32 -2.87
C ALA A 257 7.85 3.64 -1.64
N GLU A 258 7.19 4.44 -0.79
CA GLU A 258 6.51 3.96 0.41
C GLU A 258 5.38 2.97 0.06
N SER A 259 4.57 3.27 -0.96
CA SER A 259 3.50 2.36 -1.39
C SER A 259 4.04 1.02 -1.90
N LEU A 260 5.13 1.04 -2.68
CA LEU A 260 5.75 -0.17 -3.20
C LEU A 260 6.41 -1.01 -2.10
N GLU A 261 7.11 -0.36 -1.16
CA GLU A 261 7.70 -1.03 0.00
C GLU A 261 6.65 -1.71 0.86
N LYS A 262 5.51 -1.05 1.06
CA LYS A 262 4.44 -1.57 1.91
C LYS A 262 3.92 -2.93 1.48
N HIS A 263 3.94 -3.17 0.17
CA HIS A 263 3.53 -4.43 -0.45
C HIS A 263 4.73 -5.34 -0.79
N SER A 264 5.96 -4.97 -0.45
CA SER A 264 7.16 -5.63 -1.00
C SER A 264 7.37 -7.08 -0.55
N GLY A 265 6.66 -7.54 0.48
CA GLY A 265 6.87 -8.87 1.08
C GLY A 265 8.21 -9.00 1.82
N ILE A 266 8.96 -7.91 1.98
CA ILE A 266 10.15 -7.80 2.83
C ILE A 266 9.95 -6.74 3.90
N SER A 267 10.52 -6.97 5.08
CA SER A 267 10.59 -5.99 6.16
C SER A 267 12.02 -5.93 6.67
N SER A 268 12.79 -4.94 6.23
CA SER A 268 14.21 -4.82 6.54
C SER A 268 14.74 -3.39 6.39
N PRO A 269 16.03 -3.14 6.72
CA PRO A 269 16.69 -1.86 6.43
C PRO A 269 16.70 -1.44 4.95
N LEU A 270 16.36 -2.36 4.04
CA LEU A 270 16.25 -2.10 2.59
C LEU A 270 14.93 -1.40 2.22
N ASN A 271 13.96 -1.31 3.13
CA ASN A 271 12.77 -0.49 2.96
C ASN A 271 13.09 0.99 3.28
N LEU A 272 13.90 1.63 2.43
CA LEU A 272 14.42 2.98 2.59
C LEU A 272 13.37 4.04 2.97
N ALA A 273 12.18 4.04 2.38
CA ALA A 273 11.14 5.04 2.66
C ALA A 273 10.50 4.83 4.04
N HIS A 274 10.19 3.58 4.41
CA HIS A 274 9.70 3.25 5.75
C HIS A 274 10.78 3.47 6.81
N GLN A 275 12.04 3.13 6.51
CA GLN A 275 13.16 3.39 7.41
C GLN A 275 13.37 4.90 7.62
N GLY A 276 13.30 5.69 6.55
CA GLY A 276 13.30 7.15 6.64
C GLY A 276 12.17 7.68 7.53
N THR A 277 10.96 7.13 7.38
CA THR A 277 9.82 7.46 8.27
C THR A 277 10.09 7.08 9.73
N ARG A 278 10.72 5.92 9.96
CA ARG A 278 11.06 5.44 11.32
C ARG A 278 12.13 6.27 12.01
N LEU A 279 13.03 6.92 11.26
CA LEU A 279 13.98 7.86 11.86
C LEU A 279 13.29 9.05 12.54
N PHE A 280 12.12 9.48 12.02
CA PHE A 280 11.33 10.55 12.62
C PHE A 280 10.26 10.02 13.59
N ILE A 281 9.70 8.85 13.29
CA ILE A 281 8.61 8.23 14.06
C ILE A 281 9.03 6.78 14.34
N GLY A 282 9.77 6.54 15.44
CA GLY A 282 10.39 5.21 15.71
C GLY A 282 9.43 4.02 15.69
N TRP A 283 8.16 4.25 16.00
CA TRP A 283 7.07 3.27 15.98
C TRP A 283 6.31 3.22 14.66
N ALA A 284 6.74 3.92 13.61
CA ALA A 284 6.04 3.91 12.33
C ALA A 284 5.82 2.49 11.79
N GLN A 285 4.76 2.33 11.01
CA GLN A 285 4.49 1.06 10.36
C GLN A 285 5.65 0.63 9.45
N MET A 286 5.68 -0.65 9.17
CA MET A 286 6.62 -1.36 8.30
C MET A 286 5.82 -2.36 7.46
N PRO A 287 6.35 -2.86 6.33
CA PRO A 287 5.61 -3.72 5.41
C PRO A 287 4.94 -4.94 6.06
N HIS A 288 5.57 -5.55 7.06
CA HIS A 288 5.02 -6.70 7.80
C HIS A 288 3.67 -6.44 8.49
N HIS A 289 3.33 -5.17 8.78
CA HIS A 289 2.01 -4.81 9.30
C HIS A 289 0.92 -4.93 8.23
N HIS A 290 1.26 -4.59 6.99
CA HIS A 290 0.34 -4.62 5.86
C HIS A 290 0.16 -6.04 5.30
N ASP A 291 1.22 -6.85 5.29
CA ASP A 291 1.11 -8.25 4.89
C ASP A 291 0.09 -9.02 5.74
N TRP A 292 0.07 -8.74 7.05
CA TRP A 292 -0.91 -9.30 7.97
C TRP A 292 -2.35 -8.82 7.71
N HIS A 293 -2.49 -7.62 7.15
CA HIS A 293 -3.79 -7.08 6.72
C HIS A 293 -4.33 -7.84 5.50
N HIS A 294 -3.49 -8.19 4.51
CA HIS A 294 -3.87 -8.99 3.33
C HIS A 294 -4.27 -10.44 3.63
N GLU A 295 -3.77 -11.00 4.73
CA GLU A 295 -4.05 -12.41 5.07
C GLU A 295 -5.45 -12.65 5.62
N GLY A 296 -6.00 -11.69 6.37
CA GLY A 296 -7.37 -11.84 6.83
C GLY A 296 -8.31 -11.60 5.66
N ASN A 297 -9.37 -12.41 5.60
CA ASN A 297 -10.50 -12.16 4.69
C ASN A 297 -11.13 -10.78 5.01
N LYS A 298 -12.29 -10.45 4.44
CA LYS A 298 -13.11 -9.24 4.77
C LYS A 298 -13.11 -8.79 6.26
N GLY A 299 -12.85 -9.69 7.21
CA GLY A 299 -12.65 -9.40 8.63
C GLY A 299 -11.32 -8.73 9.05
N SER A 300 -10.32 -8.51 8.17
CA SER A 300 -9.11 -7.70 8.43
C SER A 300 -9.48 -6.25 8.68
N ASN A 301 -9.91 -5.94 9.90
CA ASN A 301 -10.34 -4.61 10.30
C ASN A 301 -9.24 -3.85 11.07
N TYR A 302 -8.00 -3.94 10.59
CA TYR A 302 -6.82 -3.39 11.24
C TYR A 302 -5.76 -2.95 10.22
N THR A 303 -4.85 -2.07 10.61
CA THR A 303 -3.71 -1.55 9.85
C THR A 303 -4.12 -0.91 8.50
N PHE A 304 -4.95 0.12 8.57
CA PHE A 304 -5.50 0.79 7.37
C PHE A 304 -4.68 1.99 6.88
N SER A 305 -3.85 2.58 7.74
CA SER A 305 -3.14 3.84 7.45
C SER A 305 -2.28 3.67 6.22
N SER A 306 -2.35 4.61 5.29
CA SER A 306 -1.51 4.54 4.09
C SER A 306 -0.03 4.73 4.42
N ILE A 307 0.33 5.65 5.34
CA ILE A 307 1.71 6.09 5.64
C ILE A 307 1.89 6.19 7.15
N GLY A 308 3.03 5.72 7.66
CA GLY A 308 3.51 5.96 9.04
C GLY A 308 2.69 5.31 10.16
N GLY A 309 1.41 5.00 9.97
CA GLY A 309 0.57 4.29 10.94
C GLY A 309 -0.04 5.13 12.05
N VAL A 310 0.07 6.47 11.95
CA VAL A 310 -0.45 7.40 12.96
C VAL A 310 -1.94 7.17 13.23
N TRP A 311 -2.74 7.02 12.17
CA TRP A 311 -4.19 6.86 12.28
C TRP A 311 -4.59 5.51 12.88
N ASP A 312 -3.83 4.44 12.61
CA ASP A 312 -4.07 3.15 13.25
C ASP A 312 -3.79 3.15 14.74
N VAL A 313 -2.76 3.89 15.18
CA VAL A 313 -2.49 4.07 16.61
C VAL A 313 -3.61 4.90 17.24
N LEU A 314 -3.96 6.04 16.64
CA LEU A 314 -4.99 6.94 17.17
C LEU A 314 -6.36 6.28 17.28
N PHE A 315 -6.78 5.53 16.25
CA PHE A 315 -8.08 4.86 16.19
C PHE A 315 -8.05 3.42 16.71
N LYS A 316 -6.93 2.98 17.29
CA LYS A 316 -6.76 1.63 17.87
C LYS A 316 -7.07 0.51 16.88
N THR A 317 -6.66 0.70 15.63
CA THR A 317 -6.76 -0.29 14.56
C THR A 317 -5.41 -0.90 14.22
N ARG A 318 -4.33 -0.64 14.96
CA ARG A 318 -3.03 -1.29 14.72
C ARG A 318 -3.03 -2.74 15.19
N HIS A 319 -2.48 -3.63 14.37
CA HIS A 319 -2.19 -5.02 14.76
C HIS A 319 -0.67 -5.26 14.76
N GLU A 320 -0.20 -6.16 15.63
CA GLU A 320 1.17 -6.68 15.58
C GLU A 320 1.34 -7.44 14.26
N GLY A 321 2.20 -6.96 13.36
CA GLY A 321 2.37 -7.64 12.07
C GLY A 321 3.16 -8.94 12.20
N ARG A 322 3.60 -9.52 11.07
CA ARG A 322 4.41 -10.74 11.11
C ARG A 322 5.77 -10.47 11.76
N VAL A 323 6.15 -11.31 12.72
CA VAL A 323 7.52 -11.33 13.28
C VAL A 323 8.45 -11.99 12.27
N THR A 324 9.47 -11.26 11.82
CA THR A 324 10.50 -11.79 10.93
C THR A 324 11.33 -12.89 11.64
N PRO A 325 11.98 -13.81 10.91
CA PRO A 325 12.85 -14.81 11.53
C PRO A 325 13.93 -14.20 12.45
N ASN A 326 14.54 -13.07 12.05
CA ASN A 326 15.53 -12.35 12.87
C ASN A 326 14.92 -11.80 14.17
N GLU A 327 13.73 -11.19 14.12
CA GLU A 327 13.07 -10.68 15.33
C GLU A 327 12.70 -11.83 16.30
N LYS A 328 12.50 -13.05 15.81
CA LYS A 328 12.32 -14.24 16.67
C LYS A 328 13.61 -14.70 17.32
N GLU A 329 14.76 -14.51 16.68
CA GLU A 329 16.08 -14.81 17.25
C GLU A 329 16.49 -13.74 18.27
N GLU A 330 16.34 -12.46 17.93
CA GLU A 330 16.59 -11.35 18.86
C GLU A 330 15.65 -11.38 20.09
N ALA A 331 14.37 -11.73 19.93
CA ALA A 331 13.45 -11.90 21.04
C ALA A 331 13.77 -13.13 21.92
N LYS A 332 14.42 -14.17 21.35
CA LYS A 332 14.90 -15.32 22.12
C LYS A 332 16.17 -14.97 22.90
N GLU A 333 17.12 -14.27 22.27
CA GLU A 333 18.35 -13.83 22.94
C GLU A 333 18.07 -12.80 24.04
N GLY A 334 17.12 -11.87 23.83
CA GLY A 334 16.69 -10.92 24.87
C GLY A 334 15.88 -11.56 26.01
N GLY A 335 15.18 -12.66 25.75
CA GLY A 335 14.41 -13.41 26.76
C GLY A 335 15.26 -14.37 27.60
N GLU A 336 16.40 -14.82 27.09
CA GLU A 336 17.32 -15.72 27.80
C GLU A 336 18.32 -14.98 28.71
N GLY A 337 18.47 -13.65 28.53
CA GLY A 337 19.36 -12.80 29.33
C GLY A 337 18.86 -12.42 30.74
N GLU A 338 17.55 -12.35 30.98
CA GLU A 338 16.99 -11.89 32.27
C GLU A 338 16.41 -13.01 33.16
N GLY A 339 16.37 -14.25 32.67
CA GLY A 339 15.76 -15.39 33.39
C GLY A 339 16.76 -16.36 34.05
N SER A 340 18.05 -16.29 33.71
CA SER A 340 19.01 -17.36 34.05
C SER A 340 19.64 -17.23 35.44
N GLU A 341 19.69 -16.02 36.03
CA GLU A 341 20.41 -15.81 37.29
C GLU A 341 19.55 -15.96 38.56
N ARG A 342 18.22 -16.09 38.42
CA ARG A 342 17.30 -16.15 39.59
C ARG A 342 16.84 -17.56 39.96
N ARG A 343 17.32 -18.61 39.28
CA ARG A 343 16.79 -19.99 39.40
C ARG A 343 17.70 -21.01 40.07
N LYS A 344 18.71 -20.58 40.84
CA LYS A 344 19.59 -21.48 41.60
C LYS A 344 19.43 -21.49 43.13
N ASN A 345 18.47 -20.75 43.70
CA ASN A 345 18.18 -20.85 45.13
C ASN A 345 16.67 -20.97 45.40
N LYS A 346 16.17 -22.21 45.48
CA LYS A 346 15.17 -22.69 46.45
C LYS A 346 14.71 -24.11 46.11
N THR A 347 15.35 -25.08 46.77
CA THR A 347 14.77 -26.39 47.07
C THR A 347 13.71 -26.25 48.18
N SER A 348 12.74 -27.16 48.14
CA SER A 348 11.71 -27.50 49.16
C SER A 348 10.80 -26.37 49.66
N THR A 349 9.52 -26.41 49.25
CA THR A 349 8.38 -26.83 50.10
C THR A 349 7.08 -26.67 49.33
N SER A 350 6.20 -27.67 49.45
CA SER A 350 4.81 -27.63 48.99
C SER A 350 3.99 -26.57 49.73
N ALA A 351 3.22 -25.77 49.01
CA ALA A 351 1.91 -25.26 49.45
C ALA A 351 1.23 -24.50 48.31
N SER A 352 -0.04 -24.83 48.08
CA SER A 352 -1.00 -24.06 47.29
C SER A 352 -1.22 -22.67 47.89
N VAL A 353 -0.97 -21.59 47.14
CA VAL A 353 -1.57 -20.28 47.41
C VAL A 353 -1.81 -19.54 46.09
N HIS A 354 -3.05 -19.11 45.92
CA HIS A 354 -3.51 -18.12 44.93
C HIS A 354 -2.58 -16.90 44.84
N ALA A 355 -2.15 -16.55 43.62
CA ALA A 355 -1.62 -15.23 43.32
C ALA A 355 -2.38 -14.61 42.15
N ARG A 356 -3.35 -13.76 42.48
CA ARG A 356 -3.93 -12.75 41.61
C ARG A 356 -2.82 -11.80 41.16
N GLY A 357 -2.43 -11.87 39.89
CA GLY A 357 -1.74 -10.78 39.20
C GLY A 357 -2.78 -9.87 38.55
N GLN A 358 -2.93 -8.66 39.08
CA GLN A 358 -3.79 -7.61 38.54
C GLN A 358 -3.36 -7.24 37.12
N SER A 359 -4.18 -7.58 36.12
CA SER A 359 -4.16 -6.88 34.85
C SER A 359 -4.88 -5.55 35.05
N THR A 360 -4.16 -4.45 34.80
CA THR A 360 -4.74 -3.11 34.71
C THR A 360 -5.84 -3.14 33.65
N GLY A 361 -7.08 -2.99 34.12
CA GLY A 361 -8.26 -3.09 33.29
C GLY A 361 -8.30 -2.01 32.22
N LEU A 362 -8.26 -2.42 30.95
CA LEU A 362 -8.86 -1.74 29.80
C LEU A 362 -8.98 -2.70 28.58
N ASP A 363 -9.08 -4.01 28.82
CA ASP A 363 -9.27 -5.02 27.78
C ASP A 363 -10.73 -5.51 27.72
N LYS A 364 -11.63 -4.64 27.24
CA LYS A 364 -12.94 -5.05 26.72
C LYS A 364 -12.99 -4.84 25.21
N GLY A 365 -11.93 -5.26 24.51
CA GLY A 365 -11.85 -5.31 23.06
C GLY A 365 -12.58 -6.53 22.49
N MET A 366 -13.07 -6.39 21.26
CA MET A 366 -13.81 -7.40 20.50
C MET A 366 -13.01 -8.71 20.39
N ARG A 367 -13.59 -9.83 20.85
CA ARG A 367 -12.93 -11.15 20.77
C ARG A 367 -13.62 -12.03 19.72
N MET A 368 -12.83 -12.68 18.89
CA MET A 368 -13.30 -13.69 17.94
C MET A 368 -13.01 -15.07 18.51
N ARG A 369 -14.00 -15.96 18.49
CA ARG A 369 -13.84 -17.37 18.88
C ARG A 369 -14.15 -18.25 17.68
N LYS A 370 -13.31 -19.26 17.46
CA LYS A 370 -13.51 -20.26 16.42
C LYS A 370 -14.44 -21.34 16.95
N GLU A 371 -15.61 -21.49 16.34
CA GLU A 371 -16.61 -22.53 16.66
C GLU A 371 -16.95 -23.26 15.37
N ASN A 372 -16.78 -24.59 15.36
CA ASN A 372 -17.08 -25.47 14.22
C ASN A 372 -16.46 -25.04 12.87
N GLY A 373 -15.23 -24.52 12.92
CA GLY A 373 -14.50 -24.10 11.71
C GLY A 373 -14.84 -22.70 11.20
N GLU A 374 -15.84 -22.03 11.77
CA GLU A 374 -16.22 -20.65 11.45
C GLU A 374 -15.83 -19.69 12.58
N TRP A 375 -15.44 -18.48 12.19
CA TRP A 375 -15.08 -17.42 13.14
C TRP A 375 -16.33 -16.65 13.54
N LYS A 376 -16.73 -16.77 14.81
CA LYS A 376 -17.88 -16.04 15.36
C LYS A 376 -17.43 -14.90 16.27
N ARG A 377 -18.20 -13.81 16.20
CA ARG A 377 -17.99 -12.59 16.98
C ARG A 377 -18.54 -12.78 18.39
N THR A 378 -17.71 -12.53 19.39
CA THR A 378 -18.11 -12.54 20.80
C THR A 378 -17.74 -11.20 21.45
N GLY A 379 -18.77 -10.42 21.80
CA GLY A 379 -18.64 -9.08 22.41
C GLY A 379 -19.33 -7.98 21.60
N LYS A 380 -19.93 -7.01 22.32
CA LYS A 380 -20.56 -5.83 21.72
C LYS A 380 -19.47 -4.93 21.11
N GLY A 381 -19.62 -4.56 19.85
CA GLY A 381 -18.73 -3.59 19.21
C GLY A 381 -19.25 -2.17 19.39
N TRP A 382 -18.40 -1.19 19.10
CA TRP A 382 -18.72 0.22 19.31
C TRP A 382 -19.93 0.71 18.47
N MET A 383 -20.22 0.10 17.32
CA MET A 383 -21.45 0.35 16.55
C MET A 383 -22.74 -0.03 17.30
N ASP A 384 -22.67 -0.95 18.28
CA ASP A 384 -23.81 -1.28 19.13
C ASP A 384 -24.02 -0.23 20.25
N GLN A 385 -23.04 0.67 20.45
CA GLN A 385 -23.07 1.75 21.44
C GLN A 385 -23.31 3.13 20.83
N ALA A 386 -22.96 3.33 19.56
CA ALA A 386 -23.17 4.57 18.83
C ALA A 386 -24.32 4.39 17.82
N GLY A 387 -25.55 4.68 18.26
CA GLY A 387 -26.70 4.77 17.37
C GLY A 387 -26.46 5.81 16.27
N GLY A 388 -26.43 5.35 15.02
CA GLY A 388 -26.78 6.05 13.78
C GLY A 388 -26.21 7.46 13.50
N SER A 389 -25.34 7.55 12.49
CA SER A 389 -25.52 8.42 11.29
C SER A 389 -24.23 8.50 10.46
N LEU A 390 -24.32 8.22 9.16
CA LEU A 390 -23.26 8.23 8.14
C LEU A 390 -22.90 9.65 7.62
N ALA A 391 -23.19 10.70 8.39
CA ALA A 391 -23.08 12.08 7.92
C ALA A 391 -21.66 12.67 7.65
N PRO A 392 -20.52 12.21 8.21
CA PRO A 392 -19.32 13.06 8.16
C PRO A 392 -18.59 13.10 6.80
N VAL A 393 -18.77 12.11 5.91
CA VAL A 393 -17.99 12.04 4.66
C VAL A 393 -18.52 13.03 3.60
N ALA A 394 -19.84 13.25 3.53
CA ALA A 394 -20.42 14.19 2.57
C ALA A 394 -20.26 15.65 3.00
N THR A 395 -20.27 15.93 4.31
CA THR A 395 -20.22 17.30 4.84
C THR A 395 -18.85 17.95 4.70
N VAL A 396 -17.75 17.18 4.80
CA VAL A 396 -16.38 17.72 4.63
C VAL A 396 -16.11 18.10 3.17
N VAL A 397 -16.60 17.30 2.21
CA VAL A 397 -16.47 17.60 0.76
C VAL A 397 -17.34 18.80 0.35
N ALA A 398 -18.56 18.92 0.90
CA ALA A 398 -19.43 20.06 0.62
C ALA A 398 -18.95 21.37 1.27
N ALA A 399 -18.37 21.33 2.47
CA ALA A 399 -17.89 22.52 3.16
C ALA A 399 -16.63 23.14 2.53
N ALA A 400 -15.76 22.32 1.92
CA ALA A 400 -14.59 22.80 1.18
C ALA A 400 -14.96 23.44 -0.17
N GLY A 401 -16.03 22.97 -0.83
CA GLY A 401 -16.50 23.53 -2.11
C GLY A 401 -17.24 24.87 -2.00
N VAL A 402 -17.89 25.17 -0.88
CA VAL A 402 -18.74 26.37 -0.75
C VAL A 402 -17.96 27.64 -0.37
N LYS A 403 -16.73 27.52 0.15
CA LYS A 403 -15.91 28.70 0.50
C LYS A 403 -15.03 29.25 -0.63
N ILE A 404 -14.88 28.53 -1.75
CA ILE A 404 -14.06 28.97 -2.89
C ILE A 404 -14.90 29.72 -3.96
N PHE A 405 -16.24 29.59 -3.95
CA PHE A 405 -17.14 30.24 -4.91
C PHE A 405 -17.83 31.52 -4.41
N ARG A 406 -17.47 32.03 -3.22
CA ARG A 406 -17.95 33.33 -2.71
C ARG A 406 -16.77 34.19 -2.25
N GLY A 407 -16.06 34.72 -3.23
CA GLY A 407 -15.07 35.78 -3.08
C GLY A 407 -14.93 36.50 -4.41
N SER A 408 -15.72 37.58 -4.55
CA SER A 408 -15.62 38.62 -5.57
C SER A 408 -14.26 39.29 -5.57
#